data_AF-A0A2V4DV61-F1
#
_entry.id   AF-A0A2V4DV61-F1
#
_cell.length_a   1.000
_cell.length_b   1.000
_cell.length_c   1.000
_cell.angle_alpha   90.00
_cell.angle_beta   90.00
_cell.angle_gamma   90.00
#
_symmetry.space_group_name_H-M   'P 1'
#
loop_
_entity.id
_entity.type
_entity.pdbx_description
1 polymer ?
#
loop_
_entity_poly.entity_id
_entity_poly.type
_entity_poly.pdbx_seq_one_letter_code
_entity_poly.pdbx_strand_id
1 'polypeptide(L)'
;MFKNRDYTLRYIGNSDVELILPNHKMVHNEPLIDQTTFSILVWNIFKQKRANCIHILEQYANQTKLILLQEAQTTPQLLNFISEHSKLADHVPAYCFNEIFAGVMTITDSAPSKILSFREKEPFIRVPKSALITVYPIKNSTQQLLVANIHAINFSIGVKIYRQQMFMLLNYIKQHNGPVILAGDFNAWSRQRLNLLYHLVRSIKLKPVNFAIDIRKTFLGRPLDFVFYRGLKLDAAKIIDTAASDHNPLFVNFKLDLNLPT
;
A
#
# COMPACT_ATOMS: atom_id res chain seq x y z
N MET A 1 -18.81 -17.11 -5.18
CA MET A 1 -18.81 -17.52 -3.76
C MET A 1 -18.11 -16.54 -2.79
N PHE A 2 -17.48 -15.44 -3.24
CA PHE A 2 -16.67 -14.54 -2.37
C PHE A 2 -17.17 -13.08 -2.24
N LYS A 3 -18.46 -12.80 -2.51
CA LYS A 3 -18.96 -11.41 -2.59
C LYS A 3 -18.96 -10.65 -1.25
N ASN A 4 -18.89 -11.30 -0.09
CA ASN A 4 -19.07 -10.67 1.24
C ASN A 4 -17.96 -10.92 2.26
N ARG A 5 -16.82 -11.50 1.88
CA ARG A 5 -15.69 -11.70 2.80
C ARG A 5 -14.49 -10.88 2.34
N ASP A 6 -13.74 -10.35 3.29
CA ASP A 6 -12.40 -9.84 3.03
C ASP A 6 -11.49 -11.05 2.79
N TYR A 7 -10.74 -11.03 1.70
CA TYR A 7 -9.78 -12.07 1.33
C TYR A 7 -8.62 -11.42 0.59
N THR A 8 -7.49 -12.13 0.57
CA THR A 8 -6.31 -11.74 -0.19
C THR A 8 -6.02 -12.82 -1.22
N LEU A 9 -5.67 -12.41 -2.43
CA LEU A 9 -5.11 -13.29 -3.45
C LEU A 9 -3.60 -13.05 -3.47
N ARG A 10 -2.81 -14.11 -3.30
CA ARG A 10 -1.37 -14.03 -3.47
C ARG A 10 -0.99 -14.61 -4.81
N TYR A 11 -0.23 -13.84 -5.58
CA TYR A 11 0.35 -14.25 -6.85
C TYR A 11 1.82 -14.57 -6.63
N ILE A 12 2.26 -15.75 -7.09
CA ILE A 12 3.63 -16.25 -6.99
C ILE A 12 4.12 -16.55 -8.42
N GLY A 13 5.39 -16.24 -8.71
CA GLY A 13 5.99 -16.48 -10.03
C GLY A 13 5.70 -17.91 -10.51
N ASN A 14 5.15 -18.04 -11.72
CA ASN A 14 4.50 -19.22 -12.36
C ASN A 14 2.97 -19.23 -12.44
N SER A 15 2.29 -18.10 -12.21
CA SER A 15 0.82 -17.96 -12.33
C SER A 15 0.00 -18.66 -11.23
N ASP A 16 0.66 -19.17 -10.19
CA ASP A 16 -0.03 -19.73 -9.04
C ASP A 16 -0.72 -18.61 -8.25
N VAL A 17 -1.99 -18.86 -7.89
CA VAL A 17 -2.80 -17.95 -7.10
C VAL A 17 -3.26 -18.65 -5.83
N GLU A 18 -2.77 -18.18 -4.70
CA GLU A 18 -3.17 -18.65 -3.37
C GLU A 18 -4.29 -17.76 -2.81
N LEU A 19 -5.38 -18.38 -2.33
CA LEU A 19 -6.46 -17.68 -1.62
C LEU A 19 -6.17 -17.66 -0.12
N ILE A 20 -5.97 -16.47 0.43
CA ILE A 20 -5.70 -16.25 1.86
C ILE A 20 -6.96 -15.66 2.52
N LEU A 21 -7.48 -16.36 3.52
CA LEU A 21 -8.64 -15.94 4.31
C LEU A 21 -8.20 -15.24 5.62
N PRO A 22 -9.04 -14.39 6.26
CA PRO A 22 -8.66 -13.55 7.40
C PRO A 22 -8.06 -14.26 8.63
N ASN A 23 -8.22 -15.58 8.75
CA ASN A 23 -7.70 -16.39 9.86
C ASN A 23 -6.65 -17.43 9.41
N HIS A 24 -6.14 -17.31 8.19
CA HIS A 24 -5.12 -18.22 7.69
C HIS A 24 -3.81 -18.00 8.48
N LYS A 25 -3.30 -19.06 9.10
CA LYS A 25 -2.02 -19.01 9.82
C LYS A 25 -0.89 -19.09 8.80
N MET A 26 -0.06 -18.05 8.74
CA MET A 26 1.12 -18.06 7.88
C MET A 26 2.35 -18.48 8.68
N VAL A 27 3.17 -19.33 8.07
CA VAL A 27 4.42 -19.86 8.65
C VAL A 27 5.56 -19.42 7.74
N HIS A 28 5.75 -18.10 7.61
CA HIS A 28 6.89 -17.52 6.89
C HIS A 28 7.65 -16.58 7.82
N ASN A 29 8.94 -16.89 7.99
CA ASN A 29 9.85 -16.15 8.86
C ASN A 29 11.04 -15.54 8.10
N GLU A 30 11.10 -15.69 6.78
CA GLU A 30 12.17 -15.09 5.97
C GLU A 30 12.10 -13.56 6.05
N PRO A 31 13.17 -12.88 6.49
CA PRO A 31 13.14 -11.43 6.66
C PRO A 31 13.08 -10.72 5.31
N LEU A 32 12.11 -9.81 5.16
CA LEU A 32 12.07 -8.93 3.99
C LEU A 32 13.17 -7.86 4.06
N ILE A 33 13.38 -7.31 5.25
CA ILE A 33 14.35 -6.26 5.50
C ILE A 33 15.62 -6.90 6.07
N ASP A 34 16.61 -7.05 5.21
CA ASP A 34 17.91 -7.67 5.47
C ASP A 34 19.06 -6.66 5.49
N GLN A 35 18.79 -5.42 5.09
CA GLN A 35 19.72 -4.30 5.06
C GLN A 35 19.19 -3.13 5.90
N THR A 36 20.07 -2.22 6.30
CA THR A 36 19.70 -1.04 7.10
C THR A 36 18.92 -0.01 6.30
N THR A 37 19.13 0.05 4.98
CA THR A 37 18.42 0.93 4.04
C THR A 37 17.52 0.12 3.13
N PHE A 38 16.34 0.66 2.83
CA PHE A 38 15.47 0.09 1.82
C PHE A 38 14.56 1.15 1.22
N SER A 39 14.19 0.97 -0.05
CA SER A 39 13.25 1.86 -0.72
C SER A 39 11.91 1.20 -0.96
N ILE A 40 10.87 2.02 -1.02
CA ILE A 40 9.52 1.64 -1.42
C ILE A 40 9.05 2.51 -2.59
N LEU A 41 8.15 1.96 -3.39
CA LEU A 41 7.40 2.69 -4.41
C LEU A 41 5.91 2.65 -4.06
N VAL A 42 5.23 3.78 -4.09
CA VAL A 42 3.78 3.86 -3.82
C VAL A 42 3.11 4.51 -5.01
N TRP A 43 2.11 3.85 -5.60
CA TRP A 43 1.53 4.35 -6.83
C TRP A 43 0.08 3.91 -7.07
N ASN A 44 -0.82 4.88 -7.23
CA ASN A 44 -2.07 4.62 -7.91
C ASN A 44 -1.77 4.48 -9.41
N ILE A 45 -1.80 3.24 -9.89
CA ILE A 45 -1.39 2.87 -11.25
C ILE A 45 -2.56 2.97 -12.26
N PHE A 46 -3.65 3.63 -11.86
CA PHE A 46 -4.79 3.98 -12.72
C PHE A 46 -5.31 2.83 -13.58
N LYS A 47 -5.46 1.64 -12.98
CA LYS A 47 -5.94 0.43 -13.67
C LYS A 47 -5.11 0.05 -14.90
N GLN A 48 -3.83 0.46 -14.92
CA GLN A 48 -2.90 0.25 -16.04
C GLN A 48 -3.46 0.80 -17.37
N LYS A 49 -4.33 1.82 -17.31
CA LYS A 49 -5.04 2.35 -18.49
C LYS A 49 -4.16 3.14 -19.45
N ARG A 50 -2.98 3.57 -18.99
CA ARG A 50 -2.03 4.33 -19.79
C ARG A 50 -0.81 3.47 -20.11
N ALA A 51 -0.23 3.74 -21.28
CA ALA A 51 0.97 3.07 -21.73
C ALA A 51 2.15 3.28 -20.76
N ASN A 52 3.17 2.43 -20.87
CA ASN A 52 4.44 2.50 -20.14
C ASN A 52 4.37 2.32 -18.62
N CYS A 53 3.20 2.01 -18.04
CA CYS A 53 3.12 1.84 -16.59
C CYS A 53 3.97 0.67 -16.08
N ILE A 54 3.99 -0.45 -16.80
CA ILE A 54 4.84 -1.60 -16.48
C ILE A 54 6.32 -1.25 -16.66
N HIS A 55 6.68 -0.50 -17.71
CA HIS A 55 8.06 -0.04 -17.91
C HIS A 55 8.57 0.81 -16.73
N ILE A 56 7.72 1.67 -16.16
CA ILE A 56 8.07 2.39 -14.93
C ILE A 56 8.29 1.40 -13.77
N LEU A 57 7.46 0.36 -13.61
CA LEU A 57 7.68 -0.64 -12.58
C LEU A 57 9.01 -1.39 -12.76
N GLU A 58 9.35 -1.80 -13.99
CA GLU A 58 10.62 -2.47 -14.34
C GLU A 58 11.84 -1.64 -13.93
N GLN A 59 11.83 -0.33 -14.19
CA GLN A 59 12.92 0.58 -13.82
C GLN A 59 13.20 0.58 -12.30
N TYR A 60 12.18 0.35 -11.47
CA TYR A 60 12.28 0.43 -10.01
C TYR A 60 12.24 -0.94 -9.30
N ALA A 61 11.93 -2.03 -10.00
CA ALA A 61 11.72 -3.37 -9.42
C ALA A 61 12.88 -3.86 -8.55
N ASN A 62 14.12 -3.63 -9.00
CA ASN A 62 15.34 -4.02 -8.30
C ASN A 62 15.82 -2.97 -7.28
N GLN A 63 15.24 -1.77 -7.31
CA GLN A 63 15.59 -0.68 -6.40
C GLN A 63 14.70 -0.67 -5.16
N THR A 64 13.56 -1.36 -5.19
CA THR A 64 12.54 -1.31 -4.15
C THR A 64 12.33 -2.67 -3.51
N LYS A 65 12.24 -2.69 -2.17
CA LYS A 65 11.81 -3.87 -1.42
C LYS A 65 10.30 -4.06 -1.44
N LEU A 66 9.54 -2.97 -1.59
CA LEU A 66 8.09 -2.97 -1.58
C LEU A 66 7.55 -2.04 -2.67
N ILE A 67 6.58 -2.52 -3.44
CA ILE A 67 5.78 -1.71 -4.36
C ILE A 67 4.32 -1.79 -3.92
N LEU A 68 3.74 -0.64 -3.57
CA LEU A 68 2.39 -0.50 -3.03
C LEU A 68 1.51 0.14 -4.10
N LEU A 69 0.76 -0.70 -4.82
CA LEU A 69 -0.11 -0.27 -5.89
C LEU A 69 -1.55 -0.07 -5.42
N GLN A 70 -2.19 1.01 -5.87
CA GLN A 70 -3.63 1.22 -5.81
C GLN A 70 -4.19 1.16 -7.23
N GLU A 71 -5.45 0.73 -7.35
CA GLU A 71 -6.06 0.44 -8.65
C GLU A 71 -5.25 -0.54 -9.51
N ALA A 72 -4.54 -1.47 -8.87
CA ALA A 72 -3.87 -2.57 -9.57
C ALA A 72 -4.92 -3.53 -10.12
N GLN A 73 -4.82 -3.86 -11.40
CA GLN A 73 -5.61 -4.90 -12.03
C GLN A 73 -4.72 -6.10 -12.38
N THR A 74 -5.28 -7.30 -12.25
CA THR A 74 -4.60 -8.57 -12.58
C THR A 74 -4.52 -8.78 -14.09
N THR A 75 -3.98 -7.79 -14.81
CA THR A 75 -3.70 -7.86 -16.25
C THR A 75 -2.54 -8.81 -16.50
N PRO A 76 -2.49 -9.48 -17.66
CA PRO A 76 -1.36 -10.34 -18.02
C PRO A 76 -0.01 -9.63 -17.90
N GLN A 77 0.07 -8.36 -18.28
CA GLN A 77 1.30 -7.58 -18.22
C GLN A 77 1.80 -7.37 -16.78
N LEU A 78 0.91 -7.07 -15.83
CA LEU A 78 1.30 -6.92 -14.43
C LEU A 78 1.68 -8.26 -13.79
N LEU A 79 0.97 -9.34 -14.13
CA LEU A 79 1.28 -10.68 -13.63
C LEU A 79 2.61 -11.20 -14.20
N ASN A 80 2.89 -10.93 -15.47
CA ASN A 80 4.19 -11.23 -16.08
C ASN A 80 5.31 -10.46 -15.39
N PHE A 81 5.13 -9.16 -15.13
CA PHE A 81 6.08 -8.37 -14.35
C PHE A 81 6.38 -9.00 -12.98
N ILE A 82 5.36 -9.44 -12.24
CA ILE A 82 5.55 -10.11 -10.95
C ILE A 82 6.39 -11.39 -11.12
N SER A 83 6.05 -12.21 -12.13
CA SER A 83 6.71 -13.49 -12.39
C SER A 83 8.16 -13.33 -12.85
N GLU A 84 8.43 -12.45 -13.82
CA GLU A 84 9.76 -12.24 -14.41
C GLU A 84 10.76 -11.66 -13.40
N HIS A 85 10.27 -10.85 -12.46
CA HIS A 85 11.09 -10.30 -11.38
C HIS A 85 11.14 -11.18 -10.13
N SER A 86 10.63 -12.42 -10.18
CA SER A 86 10.60 -13.36 -9.04
C SER A 86 9.98 -12.74 -7.78
N LYS A 87 8.99 -11.86 -7.95
CA LYS A 87 8.28 -11.22 -6.85
C LYS A 87 7.10 -12.08 -6.43
N LEU A 88 6.59 -11.81 -5.23
CA LEU A 88 5.22 -12.15 -4.87
C LEU A 88 4.36 -10.89 -4.80
N ALA A 89 3.06 -11.06 -4.96
CA ALA A 89 2.10 -9.97 -4.80
C ALA A 89 0.90 -10.38 -3.97
N ASP A 90 0.69 -9.72 -2.84
CA ASP A 90 -0.53 -9.84 -2.05
C ASP A 90 -1.54 -8.79 -2.52
N HIS A 91 -2.73 -9.21 -2.96
CA HIS A 91 -3.76 -8.35 -3.53
C HIS A 91 -5.06 -8.47 -2.75
N VAL A 92 -5.66 -7.33 -2.39
CA VAL A 92 -7.01 -7.28 -1.81
C VAL A 92 -7.97 -6.73 -2.85
N PRO A 93 -8.75 -7.59 -3.52
CA PRO A 93 -9.67 -7.13 -4.55
C PRO A 93 -10.79 -6.27 -3.97
N ALA A 94 -10.92 -5.06 -4.50
CA ALA A 94 -12.08 -4.23 -4.27
C ALA A 94 -13.28 -4.71 -5.11
N TYR A 95 -13.04 -5.04 -6.39
CA TYR A 95 -14.05 -5.62 -7.29
C TYR A 95 -13.41 -6.57 -8.31
N CYS A 96 -14.26 -7.32 -9.02
CA CYS A 96 -13.87 -8.22 -10.10
C CYS A 96 -14.81 -7.99 -11.28
N PHE A 97 -14.26 -7.89 -12.48
CA PHE A 97 -15.01 -7.79 -13.74
C PHE A 97 -14.30 -8.62 -14.81
N ASN A 98 -15.04 -9.54 -15.46
CA ASN A 98 -14.48 -10.49 -16.44
C ASN A 98 -13.19 -11.18 -15.93
N GLU A 99 -13.23 -11.68 -14.69
CA GLU A 99 -12.10 -12.36 -14.02
C GLU A 99 -10.86 -11.48 -13.76
N ILE A 100 -10.91 -10.20 -14.11
CA ILE A 100 -9.89 -9.22 -13.76
C ILE A 100 -10.25 -8.61 -12.41
N PHE A 101 -9.43 -8.89 -11.41
CA PHE A 101 -9.56 -8.33 -10.07
C PHE A 101 -8.89 -6.96 -10.03
N ALA A 102 -9.54 -6.00 -9.38
CA ALA A 102 -9.03 -4.65 -9.20
C ALA A 102 -9.01 -4.27 -7.72
N GLY A 103 -7.93 -3.66 -7.23
CA GLY A 103 -7.80 -3.36 -5.80
C GLY A 103 -6.43 -2.77 -5.43
N VAL A 104 -6.05 -2.96 -4.18
CA VAL A 104 -4.70 -2.63 -3.67
C VAL A 104 -3.82 -3.86 -3.69
N MET A 105 -2.58 -3.71 -4.13
CA MET A 105 -1.60 -4.78 -4.27
C MET A 105 -0.28 -4.38 -3.63
N THR A 106 0.30 -5.24 -2.80
CA THR A 106 1.65 -5.07 -2.26
C THR A 106 2.55 -6.12 -2.89
N ILE A 107 3.53 -5.68 -3.68
CA ILE A 107 4.52 -6.52 -4.37
C ILE A 107 5.83 -6.46 -3.59
N THR A 108 6.46 -7.61 -3.36
CA THR A 108 7.61 -7.76 -2.46
C THR A 108 8.44 -9.00 -2.82
N ASP A 109 9.65 -9.11 -2.27
CA ASP A 109 10.58 -10.24 -2.46
C ASP A 109 10.32 -11.41 -1.49
N SER A 110 9.73 -11.14 -0.33
CA SER A 110 9.44 -12.15 0.70
C SER A 110 8.00 -12.06 1.19
N ALA A 111 7.40 -13.22 1.50
CA ALA A 111 6.06 -13.32 2.01
C ALA A 111 5.95 -12.68 3.42
N PRO A 112 4.88 -11.93 3.72
CA PRO A 112 4.64 -11.44 5.07
C PRO A 112 4.36 -12.58 6.05
N SER A 113 4.63 -12.34 7.32
CA SER A 113 4.25 -13.22 8.44
C SER A 113 2.79 -13.05 8.86
N LYS A 114 2.17 -11.91 8.52
CA LYS A 114 0.75 -11.62 8.79
C LYS A 114 0.14 -10.75 7.68
N ILE A 115 -1.11 -11.05 7.34
CA ILE A 115 -1.94 -10.30 6.39
C ILE A 115 -3.27 -9.94 7.04
N LEU A 116 -3.74 -8.72 6.82
CA LEU A 116 -5.13 -8.32 7.08
C LEU A 116 -5.67 -7.58 5.86
N SER A 117 -6.84 -8.01 5.40
CA SER A 117 -7.55 -7.42 4.26
C SER A 117 -8.76 -6.64 4.74
N PHE A 118 -9.02 -5.51 4.09
CA PHE A 118 -10.16 -4.65 4.37
C PHE A 118 -10.82 -4.24 3.06
N ARG A 119 -12.16 -4.27 3.01
CA ARG A 119 -12.92 -3.79 1.86
C ARG A 119 -14.12 -2.96 2.28
N GLU A 120 -14.17 -1.73 1.79
CA GLU A 120 -15.22 -0.76 2.06
C GLU A 120 -16.04 -0.50 0.79
N LYS A 121 -17.37 -0.58 0.84
CA LYS A 121 -18.23 -0.20 -0.30
C LYS A 121 -18.50 1.30 -0.29
N GLU A 122 -18.30 1.97 -1.42
CA GLU A 122 -18.66 3.39 -1.53
C GLU A 122 -20.19 3.59 -1.55
N PRO A 123 -20.76 4.54 -0.79
CA PRO A 123 -22.21 4.72 -0.67
C PRO A 123 -22.91 5.08 -1.99
N PHE A 124 -22.28 5.93 -2.80
CA PHE A 124 -22.92 6.53 -3.98
C PHE A 124 -22.61 5.79 -5.28
N ILE A 125 -21.34 5.42 -5.47
CA ILE A 125 -20.88 4.81 -6.74
C ILE A 125 -20.74 3.29 -6.60
N ARG A 126 -20.87 2.72 -5.38
CA ARG A 126 -20.75 1.29 -5.05
C ARG A 126 -19.48 0.59 -5.54
N VAL A 127 -18.54 1.29 -6.17
CA VAL A 127 -17.20 0.79 -6.48
C VAL A 127 -16.47 0.66 -5.16
N PRO A 128 -16.18 -0.57 -4.69
CA PRO A 128 -15.54 -0.73 -3.41
C PRO A 128 -14.12 -0.19 -3.46
N LYS A 129 -13.57 0.02 -2.28
CA LYS A 129 -12.20 0.43 -2.03
C LYS A 129 -11.61 -0.56 -1.04
N SER A 130 -10.31 -0.77 -1.10
CA SER A 130 -9.65 -1.78 -0.27
C SER A 130 -8.40 -1.23 0.39
N ALA A 131 -8.03 -1.89 1.49
CA ALA A 131 -6.75 -1.71 2.15
C ALA A 131 -6.16 -3.08 2.48
N LEU A 132 -4.83 -3.12 2.55
CA LEU A 132 -4.04 -4.30 2.84
C LEU A 132 -3.00 -3.93 3.89
N ILE A 133 -3.04 -4.61 5.03
CA ILE A 133 -1.93 -4.63 5.99
C ILE A 133 -1.14 -5.90 5.80
N THR A 134 0.17 -5.76 5.71
CA THR A 134 1.17 -6.82 5.65
C THR A 134 2.20 -6.58 6.74
N VAL A 135 2.70 -7.64 7.38
CA VAL A 135 3.74 -7.55 8.42
C VAL A 135 4.90 -8.41 8.01
N TYR A 136 6.11 -7.86 8.06
CA TYR A 136 7.32 -8.50 7.56
C TYR A 136 8.38 -8.62 8.66
N PRO A 137 9.05 -9.78 8.79
CA PRO A 137 10.21 -9.91 9.67
C PRO A 137 11.36 -8.99 9.22
N ILE A 138 12.09 -8.45 10.20
CA ILE A 138 13.33 -7.70 10.01
C ILE A 138 14.48 -8.58 10.49
N LYS A 139 15.54 -8.71 9.71
CA LYS A 139 16.69 -9.55 10.04
C LYS A 139 17.30 -9.11 11.38
N ASN A 140 17.59 -10.06 12.26
CA ASN A 140 18.19 -9.85 13.58
C ASN A 140 17.39 -8.90 14.51
N SER A 141 16.06 -8.86 14.37
CA SER A 141 15.19 -8.00 15.17
C SER A 141 13.97 -8.78 15.68
N THR A 142 13.58 -8.53 16.93
CA THR A 142 12.30 -9.00 17.52
C THR A 142 11.11 -8.18 17.01
N GLN A 143 11.35 -6.95 16.55
CA GLN A 143 10.35 -6.09 15.90
C GLN A 143 10.17 -6.48 14.43
N GLN A 144 8.97 -6.22 13.92
CA GLN A 144 8.59 -6.44 12.54
C GLN A 144 8.18 -5.12 11.87
N LEU A 145 8.29 -5.05 10.54
CA LEU A 145 7.80 -3.92 9.76
C LEU A 145 6.33 -4.14 9.39
N LEU A 146 5.44 -3.24 9.83
CA LEU A 146 4.06 -3.21 9.34
C LEU A 146 3.95 -2.26 8.15
N VAL A 147 3.39 -2.75 7.05
CA VAL A 147 3.11 -1.98 5.84
C VAL A 147 1.62 -2.00 5.56
N ALA A 148 1.01 -0.82 5.52
CA ALA A 148 -0.40 -0.64 5.19
C ALA A 148 -0.52 0.10 3.84
N ASN A 149 -1.09 -0.59 2.84
CA ASN A 149 -1.43 -0.04 1.53
C ASN A 149 -2.94 0.26 1.50
N ILE A 150 -3.32 1.51 1.27
CA ILE A 150 -4.73 1.94 1.27
C ILE A 150 -5.12 2.63 -0.05
N HIS A 151 -6.32 2.31 -0.53
CA HIS A 151 -7.07 3.17 -1.41
C HIS A 151 -8.34 3.57 -0.66
N ALA A 152 -8.42 4.81 -0.19
CA ALA A 152 -9.54 5.27 0.64
C ALA A 152 -10.77 5.61 -0.21
N ILE A 153 -11.94 5.63 0.41
CA ILE A 153 -13.18 6.06 -0.26
C ILE A 153 -13.06 7.46 -0.84
N ASN A 154 -13.59 7.67 -2.04
CA ASN A 154 -13.61 8.96 -2.71
C ASN A 154 -14.90 9.72 -2.37
N PHE A 155 -16.08 9.12 -2.60
CA PHE A 155 -17.36 9.84 -2.48
C PHE A 155 -18.14 9.46 -1.20
N SER A 156 -18.27 10.43 -0.27
CA SER A 156 -19.11 10.30 0.93
C SER A 156 -19.73 11.65 1.30
N ILE A 157 -20.94 11.66 1.90
CA ILE A 157 -21.48 12.87 2.54
C ILE A 157 -20.65 13.13 3.81
N GLY A 158 -20.00 14.29 3.86
CA GLY A 158 -19.09 14.65 4.94
C GLY A 158 -17.94 13.64 5.11
N VAL A 159 -17.44 13.52 6.33
CA VAL A 159 -16.26 12.70 6.67
C VAL A 159 -16.57 11.45 7.49
N LYS A 160 -17.83 11.12 7.76
CA LYS A 160 -18.20 10.03 8.69
C LYS A 160 -17.65 8.67 8.24
N ILE A 161 -17.92 8.30 7.00
CA ILE A 161 -17.53 6.98 6.46
C ILE A 161 -16.01 6.94 6.25
N TYR A 162 -15.43 8.05 5.78
CA TYR A 162 -13.98 8.21 5.67
C TYR A 162 -13.29 8.01 7.02
N ARG A 163 -13.84 8.63 8.08
CA ARG A 163 -13.36 8.48 9.45
C ARG A 163 -13.45 7.03 9.92
N GLN A 164 -14.57 6.35 9.67
CA GLN A 164 -14.77 4.96 10.08
C GLN A 164 -13.76 4.02 9.42
N GLN A 165 -13.60 4.11 8.09
CA GLN A 165 -12.61 3.34 7.34
C GLN A 165 -11.19 3.56 7.89
N MET A 166 -10.80 4.83 8.04
CA MET A 166 -9.49 5.18 8.60
C MET A 166 -9.32 4.66 10.03
N PHE A 167 -10.32 4.82 10.89
CA PHE A 167 -10.25 4.39 12.27
C PHE A 167 -10.06 2.88 12.43
N MET A 168 -10.75 2.08 11.61
CA MET A 168 -10.56 0.62 11.59
C MET A 168 -9.11 0.25 11.28
N LEU A 169 -8.55 0.79 10.20
CA LEU A 169 -7.17 0.54 9.80
C LEU A 169 -6.17 0.99 10.87
N LEU A 170 -6.33 2.22 11.37
CA LEU A 170 -5.39 2.81 12.30
C LEU A 170 -5.42 2.15 13.69
N ASN A 171 -6.53 1.54 14.10
CA ASN A 171 -6.59 0.77 15.35
C ASN A 171 -5.70 -0.48 15.30
N TYR A 172 -5.64 -1.17 14.15
CA TYR A 172 -4.70 -2.28 13.97
C TYR A 172 -3.26 -1.78 13.97
N ILE A 173 -2.97 -0.69 13.27
CA ILE A 173 -1.62 -0.09 13.24
C ILE A 173 -1.18 0.38 14.63
N LYS A 174 -2.10 0.92 15.43
CA LYS A 174 -1.83 1.37 16.80
C LYS A 174 -1.29 0.25 17.70
N GLN A 175 -1.74 -0.98 17.50
CA GLN A 175 -1.33 -2.15 18.29
C GLN A 175 0.06 -2.70 17.91
N HIS A 176 0.63 -2.26 16.78
CA HIS A 176 1.90 -2.76 16.28
C HIS A 176 3.11 -2.12 16.99
N ASN A 177 3.89 -2.92 17.70
CA ASN A 177 5.12 -2.50 18.38
C ASN A 177 6.31 -2.67 17.42
N GLY A 178 6.52 -1.71 16.52
CA GLY A 178 7.63 -1.73 15.58
C GLY A 178 7.52 -0.65 14.51
N PRO A 179 8.45 -0.66 13.54
CA PRO A 179 8.40 0.22 12.37
C PRO A 179 7.08 0.09 11.61
N VAL A 180 6.55 1.22 11.14
CA VAL A 180 5.33 1.26 10.33
C VAL A 180 5.53 2.13 9.11
N ILE A 181 5.00 1.66 7.98
CA ILE A 181 4.72 2.44 6.77
C ILE A 181 3.23 2.36 6.50
N LEU A 182 2.57 3.51 6.38
CA LEU A 182 1.18 3.64 5.95
C LEU A 182 1.16 4.52 4.70
N ALA A 183 0.72 3.98 3.57
CA ALA A 183 0.80 4.70 2.31
C ALA A 183 -0.30 4.31 1.31
N GLY A 184 -0.50 5.18 0.32
CA GLY A 184 -1.39 4.95 -0.81
C GLY A 184 -2.21 6.19 -1.15
N ASP A 185 -3.34 5.97 -1.80
CA ASP A 185 -4.28 7.01 -2.21
C ASP A 185 -5.33 7.22 -1.11
N PHE A 186 -5.23 8.34 -0.40
CA PHE A 186 -6.11 8.66 0.72
C PHE A 186 -7.35 9.45 0.29
N ASN A 187 -7.52 9.80 -0.98
CA ASN A 187 -8.63 10.63 -1.45
C ASN A 187 -8.93 11.82 -0.51
N ALA A 188 -7.88 12.46 0.01
CA ALA A 188 -7.96 13.50 1.06
C ALA A 188 -8.18 14.91 0.47
N TRP A 189 -8.99 15.00 -0.58
CA TRP A 189 -9.13 16.17 -1.43
C TRP A 189 -9.87 17.37 -0.82
N SER A 190 -10.51 17.20 0.35
CA SER A 190 -11.14 18.31 1.08
C SER A 190 -10.33 18.71 2.30
N ARG A 191 -10.44 19.99 2.72
CA ARG A 191 -9.79 20.48 3.95
C ARG A 191 -10.19 19.64 5.17
N GLN A 192 -11.46 19.25 5.27
CA GLN A 192 -11.95 18.43 6.38
C GLN A 192 -11.32 17.04 6.39
N ARG A 193 -11.22 16.37 5.22
CA ARG A 193 -10.57 15.06 5.10
C ARG A 193 -9.09 15.13 5.40
N LEU A 194 -8.40 16.12 4.84
CA LEU A 194 -6.96 16.31 5.07
C LEU A 194 -6.65 16.57 6.55
N ASN A 195 -7.40 17.46 7.20
CA ASN A 195 -7.23 17.73 8.63
C ASN A 195 -7.51 16.49 9.48
N LEU A 196 -8.56 15.75 9.16
CA LEU A 196 -8.89 14.50 9.84
C LEU A 196 -7.79 13.46 9.66
N LEU A 197 -7.29 13.27 8.44
CA LEU A 197 -6.19 12.36 8.13
C LEU A 197 -4.97 12.69 8.99
N TYR A 198 -4.51 13.95 8.97
CA TYR A 198 -3.37 14.38 9.77
C TYR A 198 -3.60 14.21 11.27
N HIS A 199 -4.79 14.51 11.77
CA HIS A 199 -5.14 14.31 13.18
C HIS A 199 -5.04 12.83 13.57
N LEU A 200 -5.63 11.94 12.77
CA LEU A 200 -5.67 10.51 13.06
C LEU A 200 -4.27 9.87 12.99
N VAL A 201 -3.45 10.16 11.97
CA VAL A 201 -2.11 9.58 11.87
C VAL A 201 -1.18 10.09 12.97
N ARG A 202 -1.29 11.37 13.35
CA ARG A 202 -0.53 11.93 14.48
C ARG A 202 -0.92 11.29 15.81
N SER A 203 -2.19 10.94 16.01
CA SER A 203 -2.66 10.28 17.23
C SER A 203 -1.99 8.93 17.51
N ILE A 204 -1.42 8.31 16.47
CA ILE A 204 -0.64 7.06 16.56
C ILE A 204 0.85 7.25 16.23
N LYS A 205 1.36 8.48 16.36
CA LYS A 205 2.77 8.87 16.18
C LYS A 205 3.34 8.62 14.78
N LEU A 206 2.48 8.49 13.77
CA LEU A 206 2.93 8.51 12.38
C LEU A 206 3.22 9.96 11.94
N LYS A 207 4.33 10.15 11.26
CA LYS A 207 4.71 11.42 10.63
C LYS A 207 4.63 11.31 9.10
N PRO A 208 4.28 12.38 8.39
CA PRO A 208 4.27 12.38 6.93
C PRO A 208 5.70 12.35 6.35
N VAL A 209 5.83 11.76 5.19
CA VAL A 209 6.94 12.02 4.27
C VAL A 209 6.67 13.35 3.57
N ASN A 210 7.65 14.24 3.58
CA ASN A 210 7.60 15.50 2.85
C ASN A 210 8.48 15.38 1.60
N PHE A 211 8.06 16.01 0.51
CA PHE A 211 8.79 16.04 -0.76
C PHE A 211 9.31 17.47 -0.99
N ALA A 212 10.57 17.61 -1.41
CA ALA A 212 11.16 18.91 -1.68
C ALA A 212 10.49 19.61 -2.89
N ILE A 213 10.20 18.83 -3.92
CA ILE A 213 9.41 19.23 -5.08
C ILE A 213 8.14 18.38 -5.05
N ASP A 214 6.99 19.00 -4.80
CA ASP A 214 5.71 18.30 -4.63
C ASP A 214 4.85 18.42 -5.90
N ILE A 215 5.02 17.45 -6.79
CA ILE A 215 4.24 17.31 -8.03
C ILE A 215 3.19 16.20 -7.89
N ARG A 216 2.75 15.89 -6.66
CA ARG A 216 1.71 14.87 -6.47
C ARG A 216 0.44 15.26 -7.20
N LYS A 217 -0.31 14.24 -7.64
CA LYS A 217 -1.66 14.46 -8.12
C LYS A 217 -2.49 15.15 -7.04
N THR A 218 -3.11 16.25 -7.43
CA THR A 218 -4.04 16.98 -6.57
C THR A 218 -5.45 16.94 -7.12
N PHE A 219 -6.42 17.02 -6.20
CA PHE A 219 -7.81 17.32 -6.51
C PHE A 219 -8.28 18.43 -5.56
N LEU A 220 -8.95 19.46 -6.10
CA LEU A 220 -9.30 20.68 -5.36
C LEU A 220 -8.11 21.28 -4.59
N GLY A 221 -6.92 21.28 -5.22
CA GLY A 221 -5.69 21.85 -4.68
C GLY A 221 -5.06 21.07 -3.51
N ARG A 222 -5.45 19.81 -3.28
CA ARG A 222 -4.89 18.96 -2.20
C ARG A 222 -4.36 17.64 -2.73
N PRO A 223 -3.22 17.15 -2.23
CA PRO A 223 -2.66 15.89 -2.65
C PRO A 223 -3.57 14.72 -2.28
N LEU A 224 -3.58 13.69 -3.12
CA LEU A 224 -4.34 12.45 -2.91
C LEU A 224 -3.48 11.38 -2.26
N ASP A 225 -2.23 11.26 -2.70
CA ASP A 225 -1.29 10.22 -2.29
C ASP A 225 -0.41 10.67 -1.13
N PHE A 226 -0.22 9.78 -0.15
CA PHE A 226 0.62 10.05 1.01
C PHE A 226 1.45 8.83 1.39
N VAL A 227 2.59 9.10 2.02
CA VAL A 227 3.37 8.13 2.79
C VAL A 227 3.52 8.67 4.21
N PHE A 228 3.16 7.85 5.20
CA PHE A 228 3.34 8.12 6.62
C PHE A 228 4.17 7.02 7.24
N TYR A 229 4.98 7.35 8.25
CA TYR A 229 5.87 6.38 8.87
C TYR A 229 6.14 6.68 10.34
N ARG A 230 6.56 5.65 11.09
CA ARG A 230 7.18 5.75 12.42
C ARG A 230 8.18 4.62 12.61
N GLY A 231 9.10 4.77 13.57
CA GLY A 231 10.13 3.75 13.84
C GLY A 231 11.13 3.55 12.70
N LEU A 232 11.21 4.51 11.77
CA LEU A 232 12.16 4.57 10.67
C LEU A 232 12.73 5.98 10.59
N LYS A 233 13.90 6.11 9.97
CA LYS A 233 14.46 7.39 9.52
C LYS A 233 14.17 7.55 8.04
N LEU A 234 13.65 8.72 7.65
CA LEU A 234 13.52 9.08 6.25
C LEU A 234 14.89 9.52 5.74
N ASP A 235 15.39 8.86 4.71
CA ASP A 235 16.68 9.18 4.09
C ASP A 235 16.49 10.10 2.89
N ALA A 236 15.61 9.71 1.96
CA ALA A 236 15.27 10.51 0.78
C ALA A 236 13.83 10.24 0.34
N ALA A 237 13.22 11.21 -0.32
CA ALA A 237 11.91 11.04 -0.96
C ALA A 237 11.85 11.86 -2.24
N LYS A 238 11.35 11.27 -3.30
CA LYS A 238 11.10 11.94 -4.59
C LYS A 238 9.79 11.47 -5.19
N ILE A 239 9.26 12.28 -6.09
CA ILE A 239 8.10 11.95 -6.91
C ILE A 239 8.60 11.74 -8.33
N ILE A 240 8.15 10.67 -8.96
CA ILE A 240 8.57 10.33 -10.33
C ILE A 240 7.60 11.02 -11.29
N ASP A 241 8.11 11.97 -12.07
CA ASP A 241 7.29 12.61 -13.10
C ASP A 241 7.06 11.64 -14.26
N THR A 242 5.80 11.40 -14.59
CA THR A 242 5.40 10.44 -15.64
C THR A 242 3.95 10.67 -16.06
N ALA A 243 3.67 10.38 -17.32
CA ALA A 243 2.32 10.33 -17.87
C ALA A 243 1.69 8.93 -17.80
N ALA A 244 2.40 7.91 -17.31
CA ALA A 244 1.99 6.50 -17.31
C ALA A 244 0.83 6.16 -16.34
N SER A 245 0.38 7.14 -15.55
CA SER A 245 -0.84 7.12 -14.74
C SER A 245 -1.35 8.56 -14.63
N ASP A 246 -2.56 8.76 -14.12
CA ASP A 246 -3.04 10.08 -13.70
C ASP A 246 -2.52 10.49 -12.31
N HIS A 247 -1.77 9.61 -11.63
CA HIS A 247 -0.99 9.85 -10.43
C HIS A 247 0.51 9.64 -10.67
N ASN A 248 1.35 10.37 -9.96
CA ASN A 248 2.80 10.18 -9.97
C ASN A 248 3.22 9.17 -8.89
N PRO A 249 4.14 8.24 -9.19
CA PRO A 249 4.69 7.34 -8.18
C PRO A 249 5.50 8.10 -7.12
N LEU A 250 5.34 7.72 -5.85
CA LEU A 250 6.12 8.20 -4.72
C LEU A 250 7.25 7.20 -4.44
N PHE A 251 8.50 7.62 -4.57
CA PHE A 251 9.67 6.80 -4.25
C PHE A 251 10.30 7.29 -2.95
N VAL A 252 10.39 6.42 -1.95
CA VAL A 252 10.83 6.80 -0.60
C VAL A 252 11.89 5.83 -0.11
N ASN A 253 13.04 6.37 0.31
CA ASN A 253 14.13 5.64 0.92
C ASN A 253 14.07 5.79 2.44
N PHE A 254 14.07 4.67 3.15
CA PHE A 254 14.09 4.60 4.59
C PHE A 254 15.38 3.96 5.10
N LYS A 255 15.72 4.32 6.34
CA LYS A 255 16.70 3.65 7.18
C LYS A 255 16.00 3.07 8.40
N LEU A 256 16.33 1.83 8.75
CA LEU A 256 15.96 1.26 10.05
C LEU A 256 16.57 2.12 11.16
N ASP A 257 15.76 2.44 12.17
CA ASP A 257 16.26 3.14 13.36
C ASP A 257 16.81 2.11 14.36
N LEU A 258 18.10 1.77 14.21
CA LEU A 258 18.79 0.78 15.04
C LEU A 258 18.90 1.18 16.54
N ASN A 259 18.42 2.36 16.92
CA ASN A 259 18.44 2.87 18.29
C ASN A 259 17.14 2.57 19.07
N LEU A 260 16.20 1.82 18.50
CA LEU A 260 15.02 1.37 19.23
C LEU A 260 15.42 0.18 20.12
N PRO A 261 15.09 0.20 21.43
CA PRO A 261 15.44 -0.90 22.32
C PRO A 261 14.81 -2.21 21.82
N THR A 262 15.67 -3.22 21.71
CA THR A 262 15.33 -4.63 21.46
C THR A 262 14.45 -5.21 22.55
#